data_AF-A0A7I0HSH8-F1
#
_entry.id   AF-A0A7I0HSH8-F1
#
_cell.length_a   1.000
_cell.length_b   1.000
_cell.length_c   1.000
_cell.angle_alpha   90.00
_cell.angle_beta   90.00
_cell.angle_gamma   90.00
#
_symmetry.space_group_name_H-M   'P 1'
#
loop_
_entity.id
_entity.type
_entity.pdbx_description
1 polymer ?
#
loop_
_entity_poly.entity_id
_entity_poly.type
_entity_poly.pdbx_seq_one_letter_code
_entity_poly.pdbx_strand_id
1 'polypeptide(L)'
;MNLIVSNIKWIMVGSGIVTCSMILSTLNPSLGQSLTFGETLDGNLANIIVRNWGALIALIGGMLVYGAYNEPNRNLVLVAASISKSTFVLLNLVYGQAYFAKSGIALVFDSILVLIFVLYLVFKPKNK
;
A
#
# COMPACT_ATOMS: atom_id res chain seq x y z
N MET A 1 -14.29 -16.94 3.70
CA MET A 1 -13.66 -16.57 4.99
C MET A 1 -12.45 -17.43 5.32
N ASN A 2 -12.59 -18.76 5.39
CA ASN A 2 -11.47 -19.68 5.66
C ASN A 2 -10.28 -19.49 4.72
N LEU A 3 -10.54 -19.22 3.43
CA LEU A 3 -9.50 -19.01 2.42
C LEU A 3 -8.68 -17.72 2.65
N ILE A 4 -9.29 -16.65 3.19
CA ILE A 4 -8.58 -15.41 3.52
C ILE A 4 -7.71 -15.64 4.76
N VAL A 5 -8.27 -16.27 5.79
CA VAL A 5 -7.54 -16.52 7.04
C VAL A 5 -6.36 -17.48 6.81
N SER A 6 -6.54 -18.54 6.01
CA SER A 6 -5.49 -19.50 5.72
C SER A 6 -4.38 -18.94 4.81
N ASN A 7 -4.68 -17.92 3.99
CA ASN A 7 -3.72 -17.34 3.05
C ASN A 7 -3.23 -15.94 3.44
N ILE A 8 -3.66 -15.37 4.57
CA ILE A 8 -3.35 -13.99 4.94
C ILE A 8 -1.85 -13.70 4.95
N LYS A 9 -1.04 -14.66 5.42
CA LYS A 9 0.42 -14.56 5.41
C LYS A 9 0.95 -14.30 4.00
N TRP A 10 0.53 -15.10 3.02
CA TRP A 10 1.00 -14.97 1.64
C TRP A 10 0.46 -13.70 0.97
N ILE A 11 -0.78 -13.32 1.27
CA ILE A 11 -1.35 -12.05 0.79
C ILE A 11 -0.54 -10.87 1.34
N MET A 12 -0.19 -10.88 2.61
CA MET A 12 0.65 -9.85 3.23
C MET A 12 2.06 -9.80 2.63
N VAL A 13 2.70 -10.95 2.39
CA VAL A 13 4.03 -10.98 1.74
C VAL A 13 3.96 -10.45 0.32
N GLY A 14 3.04 -10.96 -0.51
CA GLY A 14 2.92 -10.54 -1.90
C GLY A 14 2.60 -9.05 -2.03
N SER A 15 1.58 -8.58 -1.31
CA SER A 15 1.22 -7.16 -1.29
C SER A 15 2.31 -6.28 -0.69
N GLY A 16 3.02 -6.77 0.33
CA GLY A 16 4.14 -6.09 0.95
C GLY A 16 5.29 -5.87 -0.03
N ILE A 17 5.70 -6.90 -0.77
CA ILE A 17 6.75 -6.81 -1.80
C ILE A 17 6.38 -5.82 -2.90
N VAL A 18 5.14 -5.91 -3.42
CA VAL A 18 4.65 -4.95 -4.42
C VAL A 18 4.67 -3.53 -3.86
N THR A 19 4.22 -3.33 -2.62
CA THR A 19 4.22 -2.02 -1.98
C THR A 19 5.65 -1.49 -1.72
N CYS A 20 6.60 -2.37 -1.38
CA CYS A 20 8.02 -2.04 -1.24
C CYS A 20 8.66 -1.51 -2.51
N SER A 21 8.11 -1.82 -3.70
CA SER A 21 8.63 -1.29 -4.97
C SER A 21 8.64 0.24 -5.01
N MET A 22 7.83 0.91 -4.18
CA MET A 22 7.82 2.37 -4.03
C MET A 22 9.14 2.95 -3.48
N ILE A 23 10.07 2.11 -3.02
CA ILE A 23 11.45 2.53 -2.76
C ILE A 23 12.11 3.12 -4.03
N LEU A 24 11.66 2.71 -5.22
CA LEU A 24 12.10 3.30 -6.48
C LEU A 24 11.74 4.79 -6.56
N SER A 25 10.59 5.22 -6.03
CA SER A 25 10.20 6.63 -5.93
C SER A 25 11.08 7.42 -4.95
N THR A 26 11.66 6.74 -3.95
CA THR A 26 12.64 7.32 -3.03
C THR A 26 14.01 7.50 -3.67
N LEU A 27 14.43 6.57 -4.53
CA LEU A 27 15.73 6.63 -5.20
C LEU A 27 15.68 7.54 -6.44
N ASN A 28 14.59 7.43 -7.20
CA ASN A 28 14.33 8.16 -8.43
C ASN A 28 12.88 8.70 -8.44
N PRO A 29 12.66 9.93 -7.93
CA PRO A 29 11.32 10.49 -7.79
C PRO A 29 10.60 10.72 -9.12
N SER A 30 11.30 11.03 -10.23
CA SER A 30 10.64 11.19 -11.53
C SER A 30 10.14 9.86 -12.08
N LEU A 31 10.92 8.79 -11.94
CA LEU A 31 10.50 7.43 -12.31
C LEU A 31 9.24 7.01 -11.54
N GLY A 32 9.24 7.18 -10.21
CA GLY A 32 8.12 6.79 -9.36
C GLY A 32 6.80 7.47 -9.72
N GLN A 33 6.86 8.78 -10.01
CA GLN A 33 5.70 9.55 -10.42
C GLN A 33 5.21 9.15 -11.82
N SER A 34 6.13 8.99 -12.77
CA SER A 34 5.78 8.58 -14.13
C SER A 34 5.13 7.20 -14.17
N LEU A 35 5.64 6.24 -13.39
CA LEU A 35 5.06 4.90 -13.29
C LEU A 35 3.68 4.89 -12.63
N THR A 36 3.44 5.77 -11.66
CA THR A 36 2.19 5.79 -10.88
C THR A 36 1.10 6.64 -11.53
N PHE A 37 1.47 7.83 -12.01
CA PHE A 37 0.54 8.88 -12.46
C PHE A 37 0.69 9.22 -13.94
N GLY A 38 1.79 8.83 -14.59
CA GLY A 38 2.07 9.19 -15.98
C GLY A 38 2.68 10.58 -16.17
N GLU A 39 2.79 11.35 -15.10
CA GLU A 39 3.32 12.72 -15.07
C GLU A 39 4.38 12.85 -13.98
N THR A 40 5.16 13.93 -14.02
CA THR A 40 6.22 14.22 -13.04
C THR A 40 6.06 15.65 -12.52
N LEU A 41 6.17 15.81 -11.20
CA LEU A 41 6.37 17.10 -10.57
C LEU A 41 7.84 17.50 -10.67
N ASP A 42 8.08 18.77 -10.98
CA ASP A 42 9.42 19.34 -11.12
C ASP A 42 9.84 20.18 -9.90
N GLY A 43 11.17 20.28 -9.71
CA GLY A 43 11.79 21.15 -8.72
C GLY A 43 12.26 20.45 -7.43
N ASN A 44 13.11 21.15 -6.67
CA ASN A 44 13.78 20.59 -5.49
C ASN A 44 12.81 20.21 -4.37
N LEU A 45 11.76 21.00 -4.15
CA LEU A 45 10.74 20.72 -3.14
C LEU A 45 9.90 19.47 -3.51
N ALA A 46 9.50 19.36 -4.78
CA ALA A 46 8.79 18.19 -5.27
C ALA A 46 9.62 16.91 -5.10
N ASN A 47 10.91 16.98 -5.44
CA ASN A 47 11.85 15.88 -5.27
C ASN A 47 11.91 15.38 -3.82
N ILE A 48 12.04 16.26 -2.83
CA ILE A 48 12.11 15.82 -1.43
C ILE A 48 10.76 15.26 -0.93
N ILE A 49 9.62 15.82 -1.37
CA ILE A 49 8.30 15.33 -0.99
C ILE A 49 8.05 13.93 -1.55
N VAL A 50 8.31 13.71 -2.85
CA VAL A 50 8.09 12.43 -3.51
C VAL A 50 8.99 11.35 -2.93
N ARG A 51 10.24 11.69 -2.60
CA ARG A 51 11.17 10.73 -1.99
C ARG A 51 10.69 10.28 -0.62
N ASN A 52 10.25 11.22 0.23
CA ASN A 52 9.67 10.92 1.54
C ASN A 52 8.40 10.08 1.43
N TRP A 53 7.50 10.46 0.53
CA TRP A 53 6.27 9.73 0.27
C TRP A 53 6.54 8.28 -0.15
N GLY A 54 7.45 8.07 -1.12
CA GLY A 54 7.87 6.73 -1.54
C GLY A 54 8.47 5.91 -0.39
N ALA A 55 9.23 6.53 0.50
CA ALA A 55 9.90 5.86 1.61
C ALA A 55 8.89 5.39 2.65
N LEU A 56 7.90 6.22 2.97
CA LEU A 56 6.80 5.88 3.87
C LEU A 56 5.94 4.74 3.31
N ILE A 57 5.67 4.72 2.00
CA ILE A 57 4.94 3.60 1.38
C ILE A 57 5.78 2.33 1.42
N ALA A 58 7.08 2.41 1.09
CA ALA A 58 7.97 1.26 1.17
C ALA A 58 8.06 0.71 2.60
N LEU A 59 8.05 1.57 3.62
CA LEU A 59 7.99 1.18 5.03
C LEU A 59 6.72 0.38 5.34
N ILE A 60 5.54 0.82 4.85
CA ILE A 60 4.28 0.06 5.00
C ILE A 60 4.39 -1.31 4.31
N GLY A 61 5.03 -1.37 3.13
CA GLY A 61 5.34 -2.64 2.47
C GLY A 61 6.20 -3.56 3.33
N GLY A 62 7.26 -3.02 3.93
CA GLY A 62 8.14 -3.75 4.85
C GLY A 62 7.40 -4.23 6.09
N MET A 63 6.52 -3.40 6.65
CA MET A 63 5.64 -3.76 7.76
C MET A 63 4.71 -4.92 7.38
N LEU A 64 4.12 -4.92 6.19
CA LEU A 64 3.29 -6.04 5.69
C LEU A 64 4.07 -7.35 5.63
N VAL A 65 5.29 -7.33 5.07
CA VAL A 65 6.15 -8.51 5.04
C VAL A 65 6.47 -8.96 6.47
N TYR A 66 6.86 -8.04 7.36
CA TYR A 66 7.16 -8.35 8.76
C TYR A 66 5.96 -8.94 9.51
N GLY A 67 4.79 -8.32 9.42
CA GLY A 67 3.55 -8.76 10.09
C GLY A 67 3.00 -10.08 9.55
N ALA A 68 3.44 -10.50 8.35
CA ALA A 68 3.12 -11.82 7.84
C ALA A 68 3.76 -12.93 8.69
N TYR A 69 5.01 -12.70 9.16
CA TYR A 69 5.77 -13.66 9.97
C TYR A 69 5.67 -13.41 11.48
N ASN A 70 5.24 -12.21 11.91
CA ASN A 70 5.05 -11.87 13.32
C ASN A 70 3.56 -11.74 13.67
N GLU A 71 2.95 -12.84 14.15
CA GLU A 71 1.52 -12.90 14.45
C GLU A 71 1.03 -11.90 15.51
N PRO A 72 1.75 -11.68 16.63
CA PRO A 72 1.38 -10.66 17.61
C PRO A 72 1.20 -9.27 17.00
N ASN A 73 2.06 -8.88 16.06
CA ASN A 73 2.05 -7.56 15.44
C ASN A 73 1.15 -7.48 14.18
N ARG A 74 0.66 -8.61 13.68
CA ARG A 74 -0.10 -8.70 12.41
C ARG A 74 -1.28 -7.73 12.35
N ASN A 75 -2.04 -7.63 13.44
CA ASN A 75 -3.25 -6.80 13.43
C ASN A 75 -2.91 -5.31 13.31
N LEU A 76 -1.91 -4.85 14.05
CA LEU A 76 -1.45 -3.46 14.00
C LEU A 76 -0.96 -3.12 12.58
N VAL A 77 -0.17 -4.02 11.98
CA VAL A 77 0.31 -3.88 10.61
C VAL A 77 -0.85 -3.79 9.61
N LEU A 78 -1.83 -4.68 9.70
CA LEU A 78 -2.99 -4.68 8.79
C LEU A 78 -3.84 -3.41 8.95
N VAL A 79 -4.00 -2.89 10.17
CA VAL A 79 -4.68 -1.61 10.39
C VAL A 79 -3.91 -0.46 9.75
N ALA A 80 -2.60 -0.34 10.03
CA ALA A 80 -1.76 0.70 9.46
C ALA A 80 -1.74 0.66 7.92
N ALA A 81 -1.59 -0.53 7.34
CA ALA A 81 -1.63 -0.73 5.89
C ALA A 81 -3.00 -0.38 5.30
N SER A 82 -4.11 -0.76 5.97
CA SER A 82 -5.46 -0.44 5.51
C SER A 82 -5.72 1.07 5.51
N ILE A 83 -5.29 1.79 6.55
CA ILE A 83 -5.42 3.25 6.64
C ILE A 83 -4.61 3.92 5.53
N SER A 84 -3.34 3.53 5.36
CA SER A 84 -2.45 4.09 4.34
C SER A 84 -3.01 3.89 2.93
N LYS A 85 -3.41 2.66 2.59
CA LYS A 85 -3.99 2.32 1.28
C LYS A 85 -5.35 3.00 1.06
N SER A 86 -6.21 3.05 2.07
CA SER A 86 -7.48 3.77 1.97
C SER A 86 -7.27 5.26 1.72
N THR A 87 -6.27 5.86 2.38
CA THR A 87 -5.92 7.28 2.16
C THR A 87 -5.46 7.50 0.72
N PHE A 88 -4.58 6.64 0.18
CA PHE A 88 -4.17 6.70 -1.22
C PHE A 88 -5.37 6.58 -2.18
N VAL A 89 -6.23 5.58 -1.97
CA VAL A 89 -7.41 5.35 -2.81
C VAL A 89 -8.36 6.54 -2.75
N LEU A 90 -8.74 6.99 -1.56
CA LEU A 90 -9.69 8.08 -1.38
C LEU A 90 -9.16 9.40 -1.96
N LEU A 91 -7.90 9.75 -1.72
CA LEU A 91 -7.32 10.98 -2.28
C LEU A 91 -7.31 10.95 -3.81
N ASN A 92 -7.02 9.81 -4.43
CA ASN A 92 -7.09 9.69 -5.89
C ASN A 92 -8.53 9.73 -6.40
N LEU A 93 -9.48 9.12 -5.69
CA LEU A 93 -10.90 9.18 -6.06
C LEU A 93 -11.46 10.60 -6.02
N VAL A 94 -10.97 11.45 -5.10
CA VAL A 94 -11.45 12.82 -4.91
C VAL A 94 -10.66 13.85 -5.73
N TYR A 95 -9.35 13.68 -5.90
CA TYR A 95 -8.47 14.70 -6.50
C TYR A 95 -7.63 14.20 -7.69
N GLY A 96 -7.57 12.89 -7.92
CA GLY A 96 -6.63 12.26 -8.86
C GLY A 96 -7.26 11.72 -10.14
N GLN A 97 -8.49 12.14 -10.48
CA GLN A 97 -9.26 11.53 -11.58
C GLN A 97 -8.57 11.64 -12.94
N ALA A 98 -7.81 12.73 -13.16
CA ALA A 98 -6.99 12.92 -14.36
C ALA A 98 -5.95 11.80 -14.56
N TYR A 99 -5.50 11.15 -13.49
CA TYR A 99 -4.42 10.17 -13.50
C TYR A 99 -4.91 8.72 -13.52
N PHE A 100 -6.22 8.46 -13.59
CA PHE A 100 -6.77 7.09 -13.50
C PHE A 100 -6.29 6.17 -14.62
N ALA A 101 -5.97 6.71 -15.79
CA ALA A 101 -5.43 5.93 -16.90
C ALA A 101 -4.12 5.20 -16.52
N LYS A 102 -3.31 5.76 -15.59
CA LYS A 102 -2.08 5.15 -15.09
C LYS A 102 -2.23 4.57 -13.69
N SER A 103 -2.82 5.32 -12.77
CA SER A 103 -2.96 4.93 -11.37
C SER A 103 -4.07 3.89 -11.12
N GLY A 104 -4.99 3.69 -12.06
CA GLY A 104 -6.18 2.86 -11.87
C GLY A 104 -5.88 1.42 -11.47
N ILE A 105 -4.82 0.81 -12.00
CA ILE A 105 -4.39 -0.54 -11.62
C ILE A 105 -4.01 -0.59 -10.14
N ALA A 106 -3.23 0.39 -9.67
CA ALA A 106 -2.83 0.49 -8.26
C ALA A 106 -4.05 0.75 -7.37
N LEU A 107 -5.00 1.58 -7.80
CA LEU A 107 -6.22 1.86 -7.05
C LEU A 107 -7.11 0.63 -6.87
N VAL A 108 -7.30 -0.16 -7.93
CA VAL A 108 -8.07 -1.41 -7.88
C VAL A 108 -7.37 -2.41 -6.96
N PHE A 109 -6.06 -2.59 -7.13
CA PHE A 109 -5.26 -3.48 -6.30
C PHE A 109 -5.35 -3.11 -4.81
N ASP A 110 -5.13 -1.85 -4.48
CA ASP A 110 -5.18 -1.37 -3.10
C ASP A 110 -6.59 -1.44 -2.50
N SER A 111 -7.64 -1.18 -3.30
CA SER A 111 -9.02 -1.36 -2.85
C SER A 111 -9.33 -2.81 -2.48
N ILE A 112 -8.89 -3.77 -3.30
CA ILE A 112 -9.05 -5.20 -3.01
C ILE A 112 -8.31 -5.58 -1.73
N LEU A 113 -7.07 -5.10 -1.56
CA LEU A 113 -6.28 -5.39 -0.37
C LEU A 113 -6.91 -4.80 0.89
N VAL A 114 -7.40 -3.56 0.85
CA VAL A 114 -8.11 -2.94 1.97
C VAL A 114 -9.30 -3.80 2.37
N LEU A 115 -10.12 -4.23 1.41
CA LEU A 115 -11.25 -5.11 1.69
C LEU A 115 -10.80 -6.43 2.34
N ILE A 116 -9.77 -7.08 1.80
CA ILE A 116 -9.23 -8.33 2.37
C ILE A 116 -8.73 -8.12 3.80
N PHE A 117 -7.96 -7.06 4.06
CA PHE A 117 -7.37 -6.77 5.36
C PHE A 117 -8.46 -6.43 6.40
N VAL A 118 -9.45 -5.62 6.03
CA VAL A 118 -10.58 -5.28 6.89
C VAL A 118 -11.41 -6.53 7.19
N LEU A 119 -11.72 -7.34 6.18
CA LEU A 119 -12.45 -8.60 6.38
C LEU A 119 -11.68 -9.55 7.31
N TYR A 120 -10.36 -9.67 7.15
CA TYR A 120 -9.53 -10.45 8.06
C TYR A 120 -9.62 -9.91 9.50
N LEU A 121 -9.49 -8.59 9.70
CA LEU A 121 -9.50 -7.98 11.02
C LEU A 121 -10.86 -8.14 11.73
N VAL A 122 -11.96 -8.05 11.00
CA VAL A 122 -13.33 -8.15 11.53
C VAL A 122 -13.71 -9.60 11.84
N PHE A 123 -13.34 -10.53 10.95
CA PHE A 123 -13.86 -11.90 11.00
C PHE A 123 -12.86 -12.96 11.47
N LYS A 124 -11.61 -12.58 11.79
CA LYS A 124 -10.68 -13.52 12.39
C LYS A 124 -11.26 -14.11 13.68
N PRO A 125 -11.06 -15.41 13.95
CA PRO A 125 -11.35 -15.97 15.25
C PRO A 125 -10.56 -15.22 16.32
N LYS A 126 -11.20 -14.79 17.41
CA LYS A 126 -10.46 -14.34 18.59
C LYS A 126 -9.76 -15.57 19.17
N ASN A 127 -8.43 -15.63 19.08
CA ASN A 127 -7.68 -16.52 19.97
C ASN A 127 -7.98 -16.05 21.40
N LYS A 128 -8.63 -16.93 22.17
CA LYS A 128 -8.80 -16.76 23.62
C LYS A 128 -7.44 -16.88 24.30
#